data_AF-A0A9X2PZ83-F1
#
_entry.id   AF-A0A9X2PZ83-F1
#
_cell.length_a   1.000
_cell.length_b   1.000
_cell.length_c   1.000
_cell.angle_alpha   90.00
_cell.angle_beta   90.00
_cell.angle_gamma   90.00
#
_symmetry.space_group_name_H-M   'P 1'
#
loop_
_entity.id
_entity.type
_entity.pdbx_description
1 polymer ?
#
loop_
_entity_poly.entity_id
_entity_poly.type
_entity_poly.pdbx_seq_one_letter_code
_entity_poly.pdbx_strand_id
1 'polypeptide(L)' 'MWLDNPHHPSLHFKKVSPNEPVWSVRINRSYRALGIREEDHIEWFWIGDHDEYDRVLSRLQ' A
#
# COMPACT_ATOMS: atom_id res chain seq x y z
N MET A 1 -6.82 -15.67 1.75
CA MET A 1 -7.15 -14.52 0.87
C MET A 1 -5.93 -13.96 0.15
N TRP A 2 -4.90 -13.44 0.84
CA TRP A 2 -3.66 -12.99 0.15
C TRP A 2 -2.84 -14.16 -0.39
N LEU A 3 -2.69 -15.23 0.40
CA LEU A 3 -2.01 -16.47 -0.01
C LEU A 3 -2.68 -17.17 -1.20
N ASP A 4 -4.00 -17.00 -1.36
CA ASP A 4 -4.77 -17.63 -2.44
C ASP A 4 -4.80 -16.77 -3.70
N ASN A 5 -4.90 -15.44 -3.55
CA ASN A 5 -4.90 -14.50 -4.65
C ASN A 5 -4.34 -13.12 -4.21
N PRO A 6 -3.03 -12.87 -4.43
CA PRO A 6 -2.38 -11.60 -4.12
C PRO A 6 -2.96 -10.38 -4.89
N HIS A 7 -3.73 -10.63 -5.95
CA HIS A 7 -4.37 -9.60 -6.79
C HIS A 7 -5.87 -9.46 -6.52
N HIS A 8 -6.38 -10.04 -5.43
CA HIS A 8 -7.79 -9.97 -5.11
C HIS A 8 -8.25 -8.50 -4.93
N PRO A 9 -9.37 -8.06 -5.54
CA PRO A 9 -9.80 -6.65 -5.51
C PRO A 9 -9.97 -6.08 -4.10
N SER A 10 -10.28 -6.93 -3.11
CA SER A 10 -10.40 -6.51 -1.69
C SER A 10 -9.10 -6.01 -1.08
N LEU A 11 -7.94 -6.33 -1.66
CA LEU A 11 -6.64 -5.84 -1.23
C LEU A 11 -6.41 -4.39 -1.66
N HIS A 12 -7.17 -3.88 -2.64
CA HIS A 12 -6.98 -2.55 -3.21
C HIS A 12 -5.51 -2.22 -3.52
N PHE A 13 -4.77 -3.22 -4.02
CA PHE A 13 -3.36 -3.09 -4.30
C PHE A 13 -3.14 -2.14 -5.48
N LYS A 14 -2.52 -0.98 -5.24
CA LYS A 14 -2.37 0.08 -6.25
C LYS A 14 -1.16 0.98 -6.02
N LYS A 15 -0.65 1.58 -7.09
CA LYS A 15 0.33 2.68 -7.03
C LYS A 15 -0.34 3.95 -6.50
N VAL A 16 0.31 4.64 -5.58
CA VAL A 16 -0.26 5.81 -4.87
C VAL A 16 0.56 7.09 -4.97
N SER A 17 1.80 7.03 -5.43
CA SER A 17 2.59 8.20 -5.81
C SER A 17 2.69 8.32 -7.33
N PRO A 18 2.64 9.52 -7.92
CA PRO A 18 2.87 9.70 -9.35
C PRO A 18 4.34 9.50 -9.73
N ASN A 19 5.26 10.00 -8.89
CA ASN A 19 6.69 10.11 -9.20
C ASN A 19 7.51 8.96 -8.63
N GLU A 20 7.04 8.34 -7.54
CA GLU A 20 7.76 7.26 -6.87
C GLU A 20 7.06 5.91 -7.07
N PRO A 21 7.79 4.79 -7.03
CA PRO A 21 7.23 3.45 -7.09
C PRO A 21 6.56 3.04 -5.76
N VAL A 22 5.79 3.94 -5.13
CA VAL A 22 5.08 3.66 -3.88
C VAL A 22 3.72 3.01 -4.16
N TRP A 23 3.49 1.88 -3.51
CA TRP A 23 2.27 1.09 -3.59
C TRP A 23 1.60 0.97 -2.22
N SER A 24 0.28 0.85 -2.25
CA SER A 24 -0.57 0.67 -1.07
C SER A 24 -1.30 -0.66 -1.15
N VAL A 25 -1.43 -1.33 0.00
CA VAL A 25 -2.27 -2.53 0.17
C VAL A 25 -3.19 -2.37 1.38
N ARG A 26 -4.42 -2.88 1.25
CA ARG A 26 -5.39 -2.97 2.33
C ARG A 26 -5.21 -4.24 3.12
N ILE A 27 -4.86 -4.09 4.40
CA ILE A 27 -4.78 -5.20 5.36
C ILE A 27 -6.18 -5.54 5.88
N ASN A 28 -6.92 -4.53 6.31
CA ASN A 28 -8.31 -4.66 6.77
C ASN A 28 -9.06 -3.33 6.55
N ARG A 29 -10.25 -3.15 7.14
CA ARG A 29 -11.00 -1.89 6.97
C ARG A 29 -10.26 -0.66 7.50
N SER A 30 -9.55 -0.79 8.62
CA SER A 30 -8.91 0.32 9.33
C SER A 30 -7.44 0.52 9.00
N TYR A 31 -6.72 -0.52 8.55
CA TYR A 31 -5.26 -0.48 8.37
C TYR A 31 -4.83 -0.63 6.92
N ARG A 32 -3.78 0.10 6.54
CA ARG A 32 -3.09 0.03 5.24
C ARG A 32 -1.60 -0.12 5.45
N ALA A 33 -0.91 -0.65 4.45
CA ALA A 33 0.55 -0.62 4.38
C ALA A 33 1.01 0.05 3.09
N LEU A 34 2.16 0.71 3.16
CA LEU A 34 2.85 1.36 2.06
C LEU A 34 4.21 0.71 1.85
N GLY A 35 4.55 0.50 0.59
CA GLY A 35 5.82 -0.11 0.22
C GLY A 35 6.33 0.41 -1.11
N ILE A 36 7.65 0.33 -1.27
CA ILE A 36 8.33 0.57 -2.54
C ILE A 36 8.31 -0.73 -3.33
N ARG A 37 7.80 -0.69 -4.56
CA ARG A 37 7.79 -1.86 -5.44
C ARG A 37 9.01 -1.82 -6.35
N GLU A 38 9.84 -2.83 -6.21
CA GLU A 38 10.93 -3.16 -7.12
C GLU A 38 10.48 -4.28 -8.07
N GLU A 39 11.39 -4.73 -8.95
CA GLU A 39 11.05 -5.68 -10.03
C GLU A 39 10.38 -6.96 -9.52
N ASP A 40 10.91 -7.57 -8.46
CA ASP A 40 10.50 -8.88 -7.94
C ASP A 40 9.90 -8.85 -6.53
N HIS A 41 10.02 -7.74 -5.81
CA HIS A 41 9.58 -7.63 -4.42
C HIS A 41 9.02 -6.26 -4.05
N ILE A 42 8.48 -6.17 -2.84
CA ILE A 42 7.99 -4.92 -2.25
C ILE A 42 8.64 -4.76 -0.88
N GLU A 43 9.32 -3.64 -0.69
CA GLU A 43 9.84 -3.23 0.60
C GLU A 43 8.77 -2.41 1.33
N TRP A 44 8.10 -3.03 2.32
CA TRP A 44 7.11 -2.36 3.14
C TRP A 44 7.80 -1.50 4.20
N PHE A 45 7.63 -0.18 4.11
CA PHE A 45 8.27 0.77 5.02
C PHE A 45 7.29 1.38 6.03
N TRP A 46 5.98 1.25 5.82
CA TRP A 46 4.98 1.82 6.71
C TRP A 46 3.71 0.96 6.78
N ILE A 47 3.13 0.91 7.97
CA ILE A 47 1.82 0.32 8.28
C ILE A 47 1.13 1.19 9.32
N GLY A 48 -0.14 1.52 9.09
CA GLY A 48 -0.89 2.35 10.02
C GLY A 48 -2.37 2.40 9.68
N ASP A 49 -3.10 3.18 10.48
CA ASP A 49 -4.54 3.35 10.29
C ASP A 49 -4.87 4.28 9.11
N HIS A 50 -6.16 4.45 8.84
CA HIS A 50 -6.64 5.27 7.73
C HIS A 50 -6.29 6.76 7.90
N ASP A 51 -6.34 7.29 9.12
CA ASP A 51 -6.10 8.70 9.38
C ASP A 51 -4.61 9.03 9.19
N GLU A 52 -3.73 8.13 9.61
CA GLU A 52 -2.30 8.25 9.38
C GLU A 52 -1.92 8.00 7.92
N TYR A 53 -2.59 7.07 7.25
CA TYR A 53 -2.40 6.80 5.83
C TYR A 53 -2.59 8.06 4.98
N ASP A 54 -3.67 8.82 5.22
CA ASP A 54 -3.95 10.05 4.47
C ASP A 54 -2.89 11.13 4.72
N ARG A 55 -2.35 11.20 5.95
CA ARG A 55 -1.23 12.11 6.29
C ARG A 55 0.08 11.70 5.65
N VAL A 56 0.36 10.40 5.52
CA VAL A 56 1.57 9.93 4.84
C VAL A 56 1.46 10.17 3.34
N LEU A 57 0.30 9.88 2.74
CA LEU A 57 0.07 10.11 1.32
C LEU A 57 0.25 11.57 0.90
N SER A 58 -0.21 12.53 1.69
CA SER A 58 -0.07 13.95 1.35
C SER A 58 1.39 14.42 1.29
N ARG A 59 2.33 13.66 1.88
CA ARG A 59 3.77 13.93 1.85
C ARG A 59 4.49 13.27 0.67
N LEU A 60 3.81 12.35 -0.04
CA LEU A 60 4.35 11.58 -1.17
C LEU A 60 3.89 12.11 -2.55
N GLN A 61 3.10 13.20 -2.55
CA GLN A 61 2.57 13.85 -3.75
C GLN A 61 3.45 15.00 -4.23
#